data_AF-F3SIC8-F1
#
_entry.id   AF-F3SIC8-F1
#
_cell.length_a   1.000
_cell.length_b   1.000
_cell.length_c   1.000
_cell.angle_alpha   90.00
_cell.angle_beta   90.00
_cell.angle_gamma   90.00
#
_symmetry.space_group_name_H-M   'P 1'
#
loop_
_entity.id
_entity.type
_entity.pdbx_description
1 polymer ?
#
loop_
_entity_poly.entity_id
_entity_poly.type
_entity_poly.pdbx_seq_one_letter_code
_entity_poly.pdbx_strand_id
1 'polypeptide(L)' 'MRNLVVNEENKVIQRALNQLSNPQREAIILRYYHDLKVKDIAKITGVGVPTAQSRIHQGLVKLSKFLDQEAFTYDEKSY' A
#
# COMPACT_ATOMS: atom_id res chain seq x y z
N MET A 1 14.91 -16.40 -18.32
CA MET A 1 15.06 -15.01 -17.81
C MET A 1 13.74 -14.44 -17.24
N ARG A 2 12.90 -15.23 -16.54
CA ARG A 2 11.58 -14.77 -16.03
C ARG A 2 11.56 -14.45 -14.52
N ASN A 3 12.70 -14.56 -13.83
CA ASN A 3 12.80 -14.44 -12.37
C ASN A 3 13.32 -13.07 -11.86
N LEU A 4 13.89 -12.23 -12.72
CA LEU A 4 14.44 -10.93 -12.31
C LEU A 4 13.37 -9.84 -12.21
N VAL A 5 12.46 -9.77 -13.20
CA VAL A 5 11.39 -8.76 -13.26
C VAL A 5 10.43 -8.88 -12.06
N VAL A 6 10.00 -10.10 -11.74
CA VAL A 6 9.13 -10.38 -10.58
C VAL A 6 9.77 -9.94 -9.27
N ASN A 7 11.09 -10.05 -9.16
CA ASN A 7 11.80 -9.69 -7.93
C ASN A 7 11.88 -8.16 -7.76
N GLU A 8 12.06 -7.41 -8.85
CA GLU A 8 12.10 -5.94 -8.80
C GLU A 8 10.73 -5.33 -8.53
N GLU A 9 9.65 -5.83 -9.14
CA GLU A 9 8.28 -5.40 -8.84
C GLU A 9 7.92 -5.64 -7.38
N ASN A 10 8.27 -6.82 -6.83
CA ASN A 10 8.06 -7.13 -5.42
C ASN A 10 8.85 -6.18 -4.50
N LYS A 11 10.08 -5.79 -4.86
CA LYS A 11 10.86 -4.82 -4.06
C LYS A 11 10.23 -3.44 -4.05
N VAL A 12 9.67 -2.97 -5.17
CA VAL A 12 8.98 -1.67 -5.23
C VAL A 12 7.75 -1.68 -4.33
N ILE A 13 6.92 -2.73 -4.42
CA ILE A 13 5.73 -2.89 -3.57
C ILE A 13 6.12 -2.94 -2.08
N GLN A 14 7.15 -3.71 -1.72
CA GLN A 14 7.63 -3.79 -0.33
C GLN A 14 8.13 -2.45 0.18
N ARG A 15 8.87 -1.69 -0.63
CA ARG A 15 9.32 -0.33 -0.29
C ARG A 15 8.13 0.63 -0.10
N ALA A 16 7.11 0.54 -0.97
CA ALA A 16 5.90 1.33 -0.87
C ALA A 16 5.11 1.03 0.41
N LEU A 17 4.91 -0.26 0.73
CA LEU A 17 4.27 -0.69 1.98
C LEU A 17 5.08 -0.24 3.21
N ASN A 18 6.41 -0.18 3.10
CA ASN A 18 7.29 0.35 4.14
C ASN A 18 7.13 1.84 4.43
N GLN A 19 6.53 2.61 3.51
CA GLN A 19 6.18 3.99 3.78
C GLN A 19 4.91 4.15 4.61
N LEU A 20 4.07 3.11 4.72
CA LEU A 20 2.83 3.20 5.47
C LEU A 20 3.07 3.09 6.97
N SER A 21 2.32 3.87 7.76
CA SER A 21 2.24 3.63 9.20
C SER A 21 1.58 2.27 9.46
N ASN A 22 1.88 1.64 10.60
CA ASN A 22 1.32 0.32 10.93
C ASN A 22 -0.23 0.27 10.77
N PRO A 23 -1.00 1.27 11.24
CA PRO A 23 -2.45 1.25 11.06
C PRO A 23 -2.92 1.42 9.62
N GLN A 24 -2.16 2.15 8.78
CA GLN A 24 -2.47 2.28 7.35
C GLN A 24 -2.16 0.97 6.63
N ARG A 25 -0.98 0.39 6.88
CA ARG A 25 -0.56 -0.88 6.28
C ARG A 25 -1.53 -2.00 6.62
N GLU A 26 -1.87 -2.15 7.90
CA GLU A 26 -2.84 -3.14 8.37
C GLU A 26 -4.19 -2.97 7.67
N ALA A 27 -4.70 -1.74 7.59
CA ALA A 27 -5.97 -1.48 6.92
C ALA A 27 -5.94 -1.80 5.41
N ILE A 28 -4.82 -1.55 4.72
CA ILE A 28 -4.63 -1.91 3.31
C ILE A 28 -4.58 -3.42 3.12
N ILE A 29 -3.82 -4.14 3.97
CA ILE A 29 -3.72 -5.60 3.90
C ILE A 29 -5.10 -6.23 4.13
N LEU A 30 -5.83 -5.80 5.17
CA LEU A 30 -7.18 -6.28 5.42
C LEU A 30 -8.13 -5.97 4.26
N ARG A 31 -8.06 -4.78 3.68
CA ARG A 31 -8.97 -4.37 2.59
C ARG A 31 -8.71 -5.11 1.29
N TYR A 32 -7.44 -5.27 0.88
CA TYR A 32 -7.08 -5.70 -0.46
C TYR A 32 -6.52 -7.12 -0.52
N TYR A 33 -5.81 -7.57 0.51
CA TYR A 33 -5.28 -8.93 0.58
C TYR A 33 -6.32 -9.93 1.12
N HIS A 34 -7.16 -9.49 2.04
CA HIS A 34 -8.22 -10.31 2.63
C HIS A 34 -9.63 -9.97 2.13
N ASP A 35 -9.75 -9.02 1.19
CA ASP A 35 -11.03 -8.51 0.62
C ASP A 35 -12.12 -8.17 1.66
N LEU A 36 -11.71 -7.63 2.81
CA LEU A 36 -12.63 -7.28 3.89
C LEU A 36 -13.33 -5.95 3.64
N LYS A 37 -14.60 -5.84 4.05
CA LYS A 37 -15.33 -4.57 4.01
C LYS A 37 -14.86 -3.65 5.12
N VAL A 38 -14.95 -2.34 4.91
CA VAL A 38 -14.52 -1.31 5.89
C VAL A 38 -15.16 -1.51 7.27
N LYS A 39 -16.42 -1.97 7.33
CA LYS A 39 -17.11 -2.28 8.59
C LYS A 39 -16.47 -3.45 9.34
N ASP A 40 -16.03 -4.48 8.63
CA ASP A 40 -15.35 -5.65 9.23
C ASP A 40 -13.95 -5.27 9.69
N ILE A 41 -13.25 -4.44 8.92
CA ILE A 41 -11.94 -3.89 9.29
C ILE A 41 -12.05 -3.06 10.59
N ALA A 42 -13.07 -2.20 10.69
CA ALA A 42 -13.34 -1.43 11.89
C ALA A 42 -13.55 -2.33 13.12
N LYS A 43 -14.33 -3.40 12.96
CA LYS A 43 -14.56 -4.40 14.02
C LYS A 43 -13.29 -5.14 14.41
N ILE A 44 -12.48 -5.58 13.45
CA ILE A 44 -11.22 -6.32 13.68
C ILE A 44 -10.18 -5.45 14.37
N THR A 45 -10.05 -4.19 13.94
CA THR A 45 -9.03 -3.26 14.45
C THR A 45 -9.49 -2.44 15.66
N GLY A 46 -10.73 -2.63 16.12
CA GLY A 46 -11.27 -1.96 17.31
C GLY A 46 -11.47 -0.46 17.17
N VAL A 47 -11.56 0.07 15.94
CA VAL A 47 -11.76 1.51 15.67
C VAL A 47 -13.11 1.79 15.02
N GLY A 48 -13.52 3.05 14.99
CA GLY A 48 -14.73 3.46 14.27
C GLY A 48 -14.61 3.27 12.76
N VAL A 49 -15.74 3.02 12.09
CA VAL A 49 -15.81 2.91 10.61
C VAL A 49 -15.16 4.12 9.90
N PRO A 50 -15.38 5.38 10.33
CA PRO A 50 -14.71 6.53 9.73
C PRO A 50 -13.18 6.48 9.88
N THR A 51 -12.67 6.00 11.01
CA THR A 51 -11.24 5.84 11.27
C THR A 51 -10.62 4.76 10.38
N ALA A 52 -11.29 3.61 10.24
CA ALA A 52 -10.86 2.55 9.33
C ALA A 52 -10.82 3.06 7.88
N GLN A 53 -11.88 3.77 7.45
CA GLN A 53 -11.93 4.37 6.11
C GLN A 53 -10.79 5.38 5.89
N SER A 54 -10.52 6.24 6.88
CA SER A 54 -9.42 7.20 6.82
C SER A 54 -8.06 6.52 6.69
N ARG A 55 -7.79 5.45 7.46
CA ARG A 55 -6.55 4.66 7.37
C ARG A 55 -6.36 4.05 5.99
N ILE A 56 -7.42 3.49 5.39
CA ILE A 56 -7.38 2.95 4.02
C ILE A 56 -7.07 4.06 3.03
N HIS A 57 -7.83 5.16 3.08
CA HIS A 57 -7.66 6.27 2.13
C HIS A 57 -6.26 6.88 2.21
N GLN A 58 -5.78 7.21 3.42
CA GLN A 58 -4.44 7.75 3.62
C GLN A 58 -3.35 6.77 3.18
N GLY A 59 -3.57 5.47 3.41
CA GLY A 59 -2.67 4.42 2.91
C GLY A 59 -2.57 4.45 1.38
N LEU A 60 -3.71 4.45 0.68
CA LEU A 60 -3.76 4.51 -0.79
C LEU A 60 -3.11 5.78 -1.35
N VAL A 61 -3.42 6.95 -0.77
CA VAL A 61 -2.81 8.23 -1.18
C VAL A 61 -1.29 8.18 -1.04
N LYS A 62 -0.78 7.60 0.05
CA LYS A 62 0.66 7.49 0.28
C LYS A 62 1.33 6.48 -0.66
N LEU A 63 0.67 5.35 -0.94
CA LEU A 63 1.14 4.39 -1.92
C LEU A 63 1.19 4.98 -3.33
N SER A 64 0.15 5.69 -3.77
CA SER A 64 0.13 6.38 -5.08
C SER A 64 1.32 7.31 -5.22
N LYS A 65 1.52 8.22 -4.25
CA LYS A 65 2.64 9.16 -4.29
C LYS A 65 4.01 8.49 -4.39
N PHE A 66 4.21 7.38 -3.68
CA PHE A 66 5.47 6.66 -3.72
C PHE A 66 5.71 5.96 -5.07
N LEU A 67 4.66 5.33 -5.62
CA LEU A 67 4.74 4.68 -6.92
C LEU A 67 4.96 5.69 -8.04
N ASP A 68 4.30 6.85 -7.99
CA ASP A 68 4.51 7.94 -8.93
C ASP A 68 5.95 8.48 -8.88
N GLN A 69 6.53 8.59 -7.68
CA GLN A 69 7.93 9.01 -7.49
C GLN A 69 8.93 7.98 -8.00
N GLU A 70 8.73 6.69 -7.72
CA GLU A 70 9.60 5.63 -8.25
C GLU A 70 9.52 5.58 -9.77
N ALA A 71 8.33 5.70 -10.37
CA ALA A 71 8.17 5.75 -11.82
C ALA A 71 9.02 6.87 -12.46
N PHE A 72 9.00 8.06 -11.87
CA PHE A 72 9.81 9.20 -12.31
C PHE A 72 11.33 8.94 -12.17
N THR A 73 11.73 8.21 -11.12
CA THR A 73 13.14 7.90 -10.84
C THR A 73 13.72 6.84 -11.80
N TYR A 74 12.87 5.96 -12.36
CA TYR A 74 13.27 4.99 -13.39
C TYR A 74 13.46 5.65 -14.76
N ASP A 75 12.68 6.67 -15.09
CA ASP A 75 12.80 7.42 -16.35
C ASP A 75 14.11 8.23 -16.42
N GLU A 76 14.57 8.81 -15.30
CA GLU A 76 15.84 9.59 -15.27
C GLU A 76 17.10 8.72 -15.39
N LYS A 77 17.05 7.44 -15.02
CA LYS A 77 18.19 6.51 -15.11
C LYS A 77 18.34 5.81 -16.47
N SER A 78 17.46 6.12 -17.42
CA SER A 78 17.49 5.54 -18.78
C SER A 78 18.17 6.42 -19.83
N TYR A 79 18.91 7.46 -19.42
CA TYR A 79 19.72 8.33 -20.29
C TYR A 79 21.21 8.21 -20.02
#